data_AF-A0A9F7R1D0-F1
#
_entry.id   AF-A0A9F7R1D0-F1
#
_cell.length_a   1.000
_cell.length_b   1.000
_cell.length_c   1.000
_cell.angle_alpha   90.00
_cell.angle_beta   90.00
_cell.angle_gamma   90.00
#
_symmetry.space_group_name_H-M   'P 1'
#
loop_
_entity.id
_entity.type
_entity.pdbx_description
1 polymer ?
#
loop_
_entity_poly.entity_id
_entity_poly.type
_entity_poly.pdbx_seq_one_letter_code
_entity_poly.pdbx_strand_id
1 'polypeptide(L)'
;MVQWTDFERTTIQDIFSKIDYESVGHQALTRCLVVYPWTQRYFSKFGNLYNAAAILGNPKVAAHGLTVMRGLEKAVKNMDNIKSTYADLSVLHSEQLHVDPQNFRLLADCITIVVASVLGANFTAEVQAALQKFLAVIVSALGKQYY
;
A
#
# COMPACT_ATOMS: atom_id res chain seq x y z
N MET A 1 -19.93 7.55 -0.01
CA MET A 1 -18.72 8.38 -0.04
C MET A 1 -18.26 8.52 1.40
N VAL A 2 -17.00 8.25 1.71
CA VAL A 2 -16.51 8.35 3.08
C VAL A 2 -16.28 9.83 3.40
N GLN A 3 -16.60 10.25 4.62
CA GLN A 3 -16.34 11.61 5.10
C GLN A 3 -15.01 11.65 5.83
N TRP A 4 -14.19 12.66 5.54
CA TRP A 4 -12.90 12.89 6.19
C TRP A 4 -12.98 14.10 7.10
N THR A 5 -12.57 13.93 8.35
CA THR A 5 -12.39 15.08 9.25
C THR A 5 -11.12 15.84 8.90
N ASP A 6 -11.02 17.10 9.35
CA ASP A 6 -9.80 17.89 9.17
C ASP A 6 -8.59 17.22 9.81
N PHE A 7 -8.77 16.64 11.00
CA PHE A 7 -7.73 15.85 11.67
C PHE A 7 -7.23 14.71 10.78
N GLU A 8 -8.13 13.87 10.24
CA GLU A 8 -7.73 12.75 9.40
C GLU A 8 -6.98 13.22 8.14
N ARG A 9 -7.45 14.29 7.49
CA ARG A 9 -6.77 14.86 6.31
C ARG A 9 -5.36 15.32 6.65
N THR A 10 -5.22 16.13 7.70
CA THR A 10 -3.93 16.65 8.12
C THR A 10 -3.00 15.53 8.55
N THR A 11 -3.49 14.53 9.29
CA THR A 11 -2.69 13.36 9.69
C THR A 11 -2.17 12.58 8.48
N ILE A 12 -3.02 12.28 7.49
CA ILE A 12 -2.59 11.57 6.29
C ILE A 12 -1.56 12.39 5.49
N GLN A 13 -1.81 13.69 5.30
CA GLN A 13 -0.85 14.57 4.64
C GLN A 13 0.49 14.64 5.37
N ASP A 14 0.46 14.75 6.70
CA ASP A 14 1.65 14.81 7.55
C ASP A 14 2.48 13.51 7.46
N ILE A 15 1.86 12.34 7.57
CA ILE A 15 2.52 11.04 7.39
C ILE A 15 3.24 11.01 6.04
N PHE A 16 2.51 11.31 4.95
CA PHE A 16 3.05 11.21 3.59
C PHE A 16 4.06 12.32 3.25
N SER A 17 4.17 13.38 4.05
CA SER A 17 5.22 14.39 3.93
C SER A 17 6.54 14.00 4.61
N LYS A 18 6.50 13.06 5.57
CA LYS A 18 7.64 12.70 6.42
C LYS A 18 8.29 11.37 6.05
N ILE A 19 7.55 10.44 5.46
CA ILE A 19 8.08 9.13 5.09
C ILE A 19 8.92 9.20 3.81
N ASP A 20 9.98 8.40 3.76
CA ASP A 20 10.70 8.13 2.52
C ASP A 20 9.99 7.03 1.71
N TYR A 21 9.57 7.36 0.48
CA TYR A 21 8.71 6.48 -0.31
C TYR A 21 9.47 5.28 -0.84
N GLU A 22 10.77 5.44 -1.12
CA GLU A 22 11.62 4.36 -1.59
C GLU A 22 11.82 3.33 -0.47
N SER A 23 12.27 3.77 0.70
CA SER A 23 12.47 2.91 1.86
C SER A 23 11.18 2.26 2.35
N VAL A 24 10.10 3.04 2.55
CA VAL A 24 8.83 2.49 3.05
C VAL A 24 8.21 1.51 2.05
N GLY A 25 8.19 1.88 0.76
CA GLY A 25 7.65 1.02 -0.30
C GLY A 25 8.42 -0.28 -0.44
N HIS A 26 9.76 -0.20 -0.44
CA HIS A 26 10.61 -1.38 -0.53
C HIS A 26 10.41 -2.32 0.67
N GLN A 27 10.41 -1.79 1.88
CA GLN A 27 10.21 -2.58 3.10
C GLN A 27 8.82 -3.21 3.17
N ALA A 28 7.76 -2.47 2.79
CA ALA A 28 6.40 -2.97 2.83
C ALA A 28 6.17 -4.10 1.82
N LEU A 29 6.63 -3.93 0.57
CA LEU A 29 6.49 -4.97 -0.45
C LEU A 29 7.36 -6.19 -0.12
N THR A 30 8.60 -5.99 0.34
CA THR A 30 9.45 -7.09 0.81
C THR A 30 8.78 -7.88 1.92
N ARG A 31 8.23 -7.20 2.94
CA ARG A 31 7.49 -7.84 4.04
C ARG A 31 6.29 -8.63 3.51
N CYS A 32 5.52 -8.08 2.58
CA CYS A 32 4.38 -8.78 1.99
C CYS A 32 4.81 -10.08 1.29
N LEU A 33 5.86 -10.03 0.46
CA LEU A 33 6.38 -11.19 -0.27
C LEU A 33 7.00 -12.25 0.65
N VAL A 34 7.56 -11.86 1.79
CA VAL A 34 8.14 -12.78 2.78
C VAL A 34 7.08 -13.39 3.69
N VAL A 35 6.20 -12.58 4.25
CA VAL A 35 5.19 -13.02 5.25
C VAL A 35 4.02 -13.73 4.59
N TYR A 36 3.70 -13.38 3.34
CA TYR A 36 2.63 -13.98 2.55
C TYR A 36 3.18 -14.55 1.23
N PRO A 37 3.93 -15.67 1.25
CA PRO A 37 4.68 -16.15 0.09
C PRO A 37 3.84 -16.44 -1.16
N TRP A 38 2.54 -16.73 -1.01
CA TRP A 38 1.64 -16.92 -2.15
C TRP A 38 1.52 -15.66 -3.02
N THR A 39 1.77 -14.47 -2.48
CA THR A 39 1.75 -13.21 -3.23
C THR A 39 2.88 -13.13 -4.26
N GLN A 40 3.96 -13.89 -4.09
CA GLN A 40 5.08 -13.96 -5.04
C GLN A 40 4.65 -14.43 -6.44
N ARG A 41 3.55 -15.18 -6.55
CA ARG A 41 3.00 -15.65 -7.85
C ARG A 41 2.72 -14.52 -8.83
N TYR A 42 2.39 -13.32 -8.34
CA TYR A 42 2.11 -12.14 -9.15
C TYR A 42 3.36 -11.44 -9.69
N PHE A 43 4.55 -11.84 -9.20
CA PHE A 43 5.82 -11.15 -9.47
C PHE A 43 6.87 -12.06 -10.13
N SER A 44 6.44 -13.05 -10.92
CA SER A 44 7.34 -14.00 -11.60
C SER A 44 8.44 -13.32 -12.45
N LYS A 45 8.16 -12.13 -12.99
CA LYS A 45 9.12 -11.32 -13.77
C LYS A 45 10.18 -10.61 -12.92
N PHE A 46 10.11 -10.70 -11.59
CA PHE A 46 11.05 -10.04 -10.69
C PHE A 46 12.33 -10.86 -10.47
N GLY A 47 12.38 -12.10 -10.96
CA GLY A 47 13.56 -12.95 -10.85
C GLY A 47 13.59 -13.69 -9.51
N ASN A 48 14.75 -13.68 -8.84
CA ASN A 48 14.94 -14.46 -7.62
C ASN A 48 14.16 -13.87 -6.43
N LEU A 49 13.15 -14.62 -5.96
CA LEU A 49 12.36 -14.35 -4.76
C LEU A 49 12.38 -15.54 -3.77
N TYR A 50 13.41 -16.40 -3.86
CA TYR A 50 13.44 -17.70 -3.16
C TYR A 50 13.47 -17.60 -1.62
N ASN A 51 14.15 -16.58 -1.08
CA ASN A 51 14.27 -16.38 0.36
C ASN A 51 14.27 -14.88 0.71
N ALA A 52 14.16 -14.57 2.01
CA ALA A 52 14.04 -13.20 2.49
C ALA A 52 15.21 -12.29 2.05
N ALA A 53 16.45 -12.80 2.07
CA ALA A 53 17.62 -12.04 1.64
C ALA A 53 17.57 -11.73 0.13
N ALA A 54 17.16 -12.69 -0.69
CA ALA A 54 16.99 -12.50 -2.13
C ALA A 54 15.89 -11.49 -2.44
N ILE A 55 14.76 -11.54 -1.73
CA ILE A 55 13.64 -10.59 -1.90
C ILE A 55 14.09 -9.18 -1.49
N LEU A 56 14.71 -9.02 -0.32
CA LEU A 56 15.20 -7.73 0.18
C LEU A 56 16.29 -7.13 -0.70
N GLY A 57 17.13 -7.96 -1.32
CA GLY A 57 18.17 -7.52 -2.26
C GLY A 57 17.67 -7.27 -3.68
N ASN A 58 16.37 -7.47 -3.97
CA ASN A 58 15.86 -7.44 -5.33
C ASN A 58 15.53 -6.01 -5.80
N PRO A 59 16.23 -5.46 -6.81
CA PRO A 59 16.02 -4.08 -7.25
C PRO A 59 14.63 -3.86 -7.88
N LYS A 60 14.00 -4.90 -8.44
CA LYS A 60 12.63 -4.80 -8.98
C LYS A 60 11.59 -4.73 -7.86
N VAL A 61 11.83 -5.40 -6.73
CA VAL A 61 10.99 -5.26 -5.53
C VAL A 61 11.08 -3.84 -5.00
N ALA A 62 12.28 -3.27 -4.86
CA ALA A 62 12.46 -1.88 -4.45
C ALA A 62 11.75 -0.88 -5.39
N ALA A 63 11.97 -1.00 -6.71
CA ALA A 63 11.35 -0.13 -7.70
C ALA A 63 9.81 -0.23 -7.74
N HIS A 64 9.27 -1.44 -7.58
CA HIS A 64 7.82 -1.62 -7.53
C HIS A 64 7.22 -1.14 -6.21
N GLY A 65 7.93 -1.30 -5.09
CA GLY A 65 7.56 -0.71 -3.80
C GLY A 65 7.36 0.80 -3.90
N LEU A 66 8.29 1.51 -4.56
CA LEU A 66 8.13 2.94 -4.85
C LEU A 66 6.91 3.23 -5.73
N THR A 67 6.65 2.39 -6.73
CA THR A 67 5.47 2.52 -7.60
C THR A 67 4.16 2.44 -6.81
N VAL A 68 4.09 1.52 -5.83
CA VAL A 68 2.95 1.40 -4.92
C VAL A 68 2.79 2.66 -4.08
N MET A 69 3.87 3.16 -3.45
CA MET A 69 3.80 4.36 -2.61
C MET A 69 3.37 5.61 -3.39
N ARG A 70 3.86 5.77 -4.64
CA ARG A 70 3.39 6.82 -5.56
C ARG A 70 1.92 6.65 -5.94
N GLY A 71 1.43 5.41 -6.02
CA GLY A 71 0.00 5.12 -6.13
C GLY A 71 -0.79 5.70 -4.95
N LEU A 72 -0.36 5.42 -3.73
CA LEU A 72 -0.99 5.94 -2.50
C LEU A 72 -0.97 7.47 -2.44
N GLU A 73 0.12 8.11 -2.85
CA GLU A 73 0.22 9.58 -2.91
C GLU A 73 -0.89 10.19 -3.78
N LYS A 74 -1.30 9.54 -4.88
CA LYS A 74 -2.44 9.99 -5.69
C LYS A 74 -3.74 9.99 -4.89
N ALA A 75 -3.95 9.03 -3.99
CA ALA A 75 -5.11 9.02 -3.10
C ALA A 75 -5.04 10.12 -2.03
N VAL A 76 -3.85 10.43 -1.50
CA VAL A 76 -3.66 11.57 -0.58
C VAL A 76 -4.05 12.88 -1.25
N LYS A 77 -3.70 13.06 -2.52
CA LYS A 77 -4.06 14.25 -3.32
C LYS A 77 -5.55 14.29 -3.73
N ASN A 78 -6.27 13.17 -3.61
CA ASN A 78 -7.65 13.01 -4.09
C ASN A 78 -8.55 12.32 -3.06
N MET A 79 -8.41 12.64 -1.75
CA MET A 79 -9.06 11.90 -0.66
C MET A 79 -10.59 11.77 -0.81
N ASP A 80 -11.25 12.76 -1.41
CA ASP A 80 -12.70 12.76 -1.63
C ASP A 80 -13.14 11.95 -2.87
N ASN A 81 -12.20 11.59 -3.74
CA ASN A 81 -12.47 10.95 -5.02
C ASN A 81 -11.66 9.66 -5.27
N ILE A 82 -11.12 9.04 -4.21
CA ILE A 82 -10.24 7.85 -4.30
C ILE A 82 -10.82 6.77 -5.22
N LYS A 83 -12.13 6.49 -5.11
CA LYS A 83 -12.81 5.47 -5.94
C LYS A 83 -12.65 5.74 -7.44
N SER A 84 -12.87 6.98 -7.89
CA SER A 84 -12.70 7.34 -9.30
C SER A 84 -11.23 7.36 -9.69
N THR A 85 -10.36 7.88 -8.81
CA THR A 85 -8.91 7.93 -9.05
C THR A 85 -8.31 6.54 -9.31
N TYR A 86 -8.89 5.50 -8.71
CA TYR A 86 -8.35 4.13 -8.73
C TYR A 86 -9.12 3.19 -9.68
N ALA A 87 -10.07 3.69 -10.47
CA ALA A 87 -10.89 2.87 -11.37
C ALA A 87 -10.02 2.04 -12.33
N ASP A 88 -9.09 2.67 -13.04
CA ASP A 88 -8.19 1.98 -13.98
C ASP A 88 -7.26 0.98 -13.29
N LEU A 89 -6.80 1.31 -12.07
CA LEU A 89 -6.00 0.37 -11.28
C LEU A 89 -6.82 -0.83 -10.82
N SER A 90 -8.09 -0.64 -10.47
CA SER A 90 -9.00 -1.72 -10.12
C SER A 90 -9.21 -2.67 -11.31
N VAL A 91 -9.44 -2.14 -12.52
CA VAL A 91 -9.51 -2.93 -13.76
C VAL A 91 -8.21 -3.69 -14.01
N LEU A 92 -7.06 -3.01 -13.94
CA LEU A 92 -5.75 -3.65 -14.14
C LEU A 92 -5.57 -4.84 -13.19
N HIS A 93 -5.81 -4.65 -11.88
CA HIS A 93 -5.57 -5.71 -10.91
C HIS A 93 -6.58 -6.87 -11.03
N SER A 94 -7.83 -6.58 -11.38
CA SER A 94 -8.89 -7.60 -11.51
C SER A 94 -8.84 -8.36 -12.83
N GLU A 95 -8.90 -7.64 -13.95
CA GLU A 95 -9.14 -8.22 -15.27
C GLU A 95 -7.85 -8.66 -15.98
N GLN A 96 -6.69 -8.09 -15.61
CA GLN A 96 -5.42 -8.40 -16.28
C GLN A 96 -4.45 -9.16 -15.36
N LEU A 97 -4.31 -8.73 -14.11
CA LEU A 97 -3.39 -9.35 -13.16
C LEU A 97 -4.03 -10.46 -12.33
N HIS A 98 -5.37 -10.51 -12.28
CA HIS A 98 -6.16 -11.49 -11.51
C HIS A 98 -5.69 -11.62 -10.06
N VAL A 99 -5.44 -10.48 -9.41
CA VAL A 99 -5.01 -10.43 -8.01
C VAL A 99 -6.19 -10.76 -7.12
N ASP A 100 -6.09 -11.72 -6.21
CA ASP A 100 -7.18 -11.93 -5.25
C ASP A 100 -7.31 -10.67 -4.36
N PRO A 101 -8.50 -10.06 -4.24
CA PRO A 101 -8.67 -8.76 -3.60
C PRO A 101 -8.32 -8.77 -2.10
N GLN A 102 -8.29 -9.94 -1.45
CA GLN A 102 -7.82 -10.05 -0.07
C GLN A 102 -6.35 -9.65 0.09
N ASN A 103 -5.53 -9.79 -0.97
CA ASN A 103 -4.11 -9.42 -0.92
C ASN A 103 -3.88 -7.91 -0.81
N PHE A 104 -4.85 -7.07 -1.22
CA PHE A 104 -4.74 -5.61 -1.02
C PHE A 104 -4.70 -5.26 0.47
N ARG A 105 -5.49 -5.96 1.29
CA ARG A 105 -5.49 -5.78 2.74
C ARG A 105 -4.16 -6.20 3.36
N LEU A 106 -3.59 -7.32 2.90
CA LEU A 106 -2.29 -7.81 3.38
C LEU A 106 -1.17 -6.78 3.14
N LEU A 107 -1.16 -6.15 1.96
CA LEU A 107 -0.20 -5.09 1.66
C LEU A 107 -0.46 -3.82 2.48
N ALA A 108 -1.72 -3.42 2.67
CA ALA A 108 -2.10 -2.31 3.53
C ALA A 108 -1.64 -2.50 4.98
N ASP A 109 -1.77 -3.70 5.53
CA ASP A 109 -1.30 -4.05 6.87
C ASP A 109 0.23 -3.98 6.94
N CYS A 110 0.94 -4.46 5.91
CA CYS A 110 2.40 -4.33 5.82
C CYS A 110 2.86 -2.87 5.75
N ILE A 111 2.16 -2.01 4.99
CA ILE A 111 2.42 -0.56 4.94
C ILE A 111 2.22 0.05 6.33
N THR A 112 1.14 -0.30 7.02
CA THR A 112 0.85 0.19 8.38
C THR A 112 2.00 -0.13 9.34
N ILE A 113 2.49 -1.38 9.32
CA ILE A 113 3.59 -1.82 10.19
C ILE A 113 4.88 -1.04 9.89
N VAL A 114 5.19 -0.82 8.61
CA VAL A 114 6.41 -0.09 8.23
C VAL A 114 6.29 1.38 8.59
N VAL A 115 5.16 2.04 8.33
CA VAL A 115 4.92 3.43 8.75
C VAL A 115 5.02 3.56 10.28
N ALA A 116 4.44 2.62 11.04
CA ALA A 116 4.59 2.60 12.49
C ALA A 116 6.05 2.54 12.94
N SER A 117 6.87 1.73 12.27
CA SER A 117 8.31 1.64 12.58
C SER A 117 9.08 2.94 12.29
N VAL A 118 8.65 3.71 11.30
CA VAL A 118 9.27 5.00 10.93
C VAL A 118 8.84 6.11 11.90
N LEU A 119 7.56 6.14 12.29
CA LEU A 119 7.02 7.19 13.17
C LEU A 119 7.34 6.95 14.65
N GLY A 120 7.59 5.69 15.04
CA GLY A 120 7.89 5.32 16.41
C GLY A 120 6.78 5.74 17.38
N ALA A 121 7.14 6.41 18.47
CA ALA A 121 6.18 6.88 19.48
C ALA A 121 5.13 7.88 18.94
N ASN A 122 5.39 8.51 17.79
CA ASN A 122 4.43 9.41 17.14
C ASN A 122 3.32 8.66 16.40
N PHE A 123 3.43 7.33 16.24
CA PHE A 123 2.35 6.50 15.70
C PHE A 123 1.33 6.16 16.78
N THR A 124 0.59 7.17 17.23
CA THR A 124 -0.46 7.02 18.26
C THR A 124 -1.66 6.23 17.73
N ALA A 125 -2.57 5.85 18.63
CA ALA A 125 -3.79 5.14 18.26
C ALA A 125 -4.66 5.93 17.27
N GLU A 126 -4.74 7.26 17.42
CA GLU A 126 -5.50 8.16 16.54
C GLU A 126 -4.85 8.27 15.16
N VAL A 127 -3.50 8.36 15.11
CA VAL A 127 -2.73 8.35 13.86
C VAL A 127 -2.91 7.03 13.12
N GLN A 128 -2.84 5.91 13.86
CA GLN A 128 -3.12 4.59 13.30
C GLN A 128 -4.55 4.49 12.77
N ALA A 129 -5.55 4.99 13.51
CA ALA A 129 -6.95 4.95 13.09
C ALA A 129 -7.18 5.72 11.79
N ALA A 130 -6.59 6.92 11.66
CA ALA A 130 -6.65 7.71 10.44
C ALA A 130 -6.01 6.97 9.25
N LEU A 131 -4.79 6.42 9.43
CA LEU A 131 -4.09 5.65 8.39
C LEU A 131 -4.86 4.39 7.98
N GLN A 132 -5.39 3.66 8.96
CA GLN A 132 -6.18 2.44 8.70
C GLN A 132 -7.45 2.75 7.93
N LYS A 133 -8.17 3.83 8.28
CA LYS A 133 -9.32 4.31 7.50
C LYS A 133 -8.92 4.65 6.07
N PHE A 134 -7.83 5.39 5.88
CA PHE A 134 -7.29 5.74 4.55
C PHE A 134 -6.99 4.51 3.70
N LEU A 135 -6.25 3.56 4.24
CA LEU A 135 -5.91 2.32 3.54
C LEU A 135 -7.14 1.44 3.27
N ALA A 136 -8.11 1.37 4.19
CA ALA A 136 -9.35 0.64 3.99
C ALA A 136 -10.18 1.22 2.82
N VAL A 137 -10.23 2.55 2.67
CA VAL A 137 -10.88 3.19 1.53
C VAL A 137 -10.17 2.85 0.21
N ILE A 138 -8.84 2.80 0.21
CA ILE A 138 -8.05 2.37 -0.94
C ILE A 138 -8.30 0.91 -1.30
N VAL A 139 -8.28 0.01 -0.31
CA VAL A 139 -8.59 -1.41 -0.51
C VAL A 139 -9.98 -1.59 -1.11
N SER A 140 -10.98 -0.87 -0.59
CA SER A 140 -12.34 -0.85 -1.11
C SER A 140 -12.41 -0.35 -2.56
N ALA A 141 -11.65 0.70 -2.89
CA ALA A 141 -11.57 1.25 -4.25
C ALA A 141 -10.91 0.28 -5.24
N LEU A 142 -9.80 -0.37 -4.85
CA LEU A 142 -9.13 -1.38 -5.69
C LEU A 142 -9.96 -2.65 -5.88
N GLY A 143 -10.74 -3.03 -4.86
CA GLY A 143 -11.68 -4.14 -4.93
C GLY A 143 -12.92 -3.89 -5.78
N LYS A 144 -13.11 -2.69 -6.35
CA LYS A 144 -14.41 -2.29 -6.90
C LYS A 144 -14.83 -3.03 -8.17
N GLN A 145 -13.89 -3.39 -9.04
CA GLN A 145 -14.12 -4.11 -10.29
C GLN A 145 -14.04 -5.63 -10.15
N TYR A 146 -13.89 -6.12 -8.91
CA TYR A 146 -14.10 -7.53 -8.61
C TYR A 146 -15.60 -7.78 -8.51
N TYR A 147 -16.05 -8.88 -9.09
CA TYR A 147 -17.46 -9.27 -9.20
C TYR A 147 -18.16 -9.36 -7.84
#